data_AF-A0A372BZP5-F1
#
_entry.id   AF-A0A372BZP5-F1
#
_cell.length_a   1.000
_cell.length_b   1.000
_cell.length_c   1.000
_cell.angle_alpha   90.00
_cell.angle_beta   90.00
_cell.angle_gamma   90.00
#
_symmetry.space_group_name_H-M   'P 1'
#
loop_
_entity.id
_entity.type
_entity.pdbx_description
1 polymer ?
#
loop_
_entity_poly.entity_id
_entity_poly.type
_entity_poly.pdbx_seq_one_letter_code
_entity_poly.pdbx_strand_id
1 'polypeptide(L)'
;MEHPLLRRLQIDFDVDSRTLERGGRSRHLAPREVALLAALLQSKPGEVVSRNELLDAIWGDGEVCEDALTVIVSRLRRHFDRLGIDEPLIETVPRRGYRLADCGSPLGGLREARRDGRRGRNVGLAALLVSFLALGVSCLALLLAFG
;
A
#
# COMPACT_ATOMS: atom_id res chain seq x y z
N MET A 1 11.71 -4.69 -15.36
CA MET A 1 11.95 -5.73 -14.33
C MET A 1 10.79 -6.70 -14.36
N GLU A 2 11.00 -7.96 -14.75
CA GLU A 2 9.92 -8.96 -14.74
C GLU A 2 9.88 -9.69 -13.40
N HIS A 3 8.97 -9.29 -12.50
CA HIS A 3 8.80 -9.93 -11.20
C HIS A 3 7.68 -11.00 -11.27
N PRO A 4 7.87 -12.23 -10.72
CA PRO A 4 6.90 -13.31 -10.84
C PRO A 4 5.52 -12.97 -10.27
N LEU A 5 5.44 -12.15 -9.21
CA LEU A 5 4.16 -11.70 -8.65
C LEU A 5 3.38 -10.80 -9.62
N LEU A 6 4.06 -9.91 -10.34
CA LEU A 6 3.41 -9.00 -11.28
C LEU A 6 2.85 -9.79 -12.47
N ARG A 7 3.63 -10.75 -12.99
CA ARG A 7 3.18 -11.65 -14.04
C ARG A 7 1.95 -12.45 -13.61
N ARG A 8 1.95 -13.03 -12.40
CA ARG A 8 0.82 -13.80 -11.86
C ARG A 8 -0.44 -12.96 -11.71
N LEU A 9 -0.30 -11.70 -11.32
CA LEU A 9 -1.42 -10.77 -11.14
C LEU A 9 -1.83 -10.05 -12.44
N GLN A 10 -1.09 -10.27 -13.54
CA GLN A 10 -1.23 -9.57 -14.82
C GLN A 10 -1.16 -8.05 -14.63
N ILE A 11 -0.22 -7.62 -13.79
CA ILE A 11 0.09 -6.22 -13.55
C ILE A 11 1.33 -5.88 -14.36
N ASP A 12 1.23 -4.84 -15.17
CA ASP A 12 2.39 -4.18 -15.75
C ASP A 12 2.81 -3.02 -14.83
N PHE A 13 4.10 -2.92 -14.54
CA PHE A 13 4.66 -1.86 -13.73
C PHE A 13 5.87 -1.27 -14.44
N ASP A 14 5.74 0.00 -14.79
CA ASP A 14 6.77 0.76 -15.46
C ASP A 14 7.27 1.87 -14.53
N VAL A 15 8.57 1.81 -14.23
CA VAL A 15 9.23 2.69 -13.26
C VAL A 15 9.44 4.09 -13.84
N ASP A 16 9.77 4.17 -15.13
CA ASP A 16 10.11 5.43 -15.82
C ASP A 16 8.87 6.30 -16.01
N SER A 17 7.78 5.70 -16.48
CA SER A 17 6.46 6.32 -16.61
C SER A 17 5.67 6.35 -15.30
N ARG A 18 6.15 5.67 -14.25
CA ARG A 18 5.54 5.59 -12.92
C ARG A 18 4.10 5.08 -12.97
N THR A 19 3.85 4.08 -13.81
CA THR A 19 2.50 3.61 -14.13
C THR A 19 2.31 2.15 -13.73
N LEU A 20 1.15 1.85 -13.14
CA LEU A 20 0.65 0.51 -12.90
C LEU A 20 -0.56 0.24 -13.78
N GLU A 21 -0.53 -0.87 -14.53
CA GLU A 21 -1.60 -1.25 -15.43
C GLU A 21 -2.09 -2.67 -15.18
N ARG A 22 -3.41 -2.87 -15.24
CA ARG A 22 -4.03 -4.20 -15.17
C ARG A 22 -5.38 -4.19 -15.86
N GLY A 23 -5.58 -5.08 -16.82
CA GLY A 23 -6.88 -5.26 -17.50
C GLY A 23 -7.46 -3.96 -18.05
N GLY A 24 -6.63 -3.13 -18.69
CA GLY A 24 -7.03 -1.83 -19.25
C GLY A 24 -7.25 -0.70 -18.24
N ARG A 25 -6.98 -0.93 -16.95
CA ARG A 25 -6.99 0.12 -15.92
C ARG A 25 -5.56 0.57 -15.67
N SER A 26 -5.31 1.87 -15.75
CA SER A 26 -4.01 2.48 -15.51
C SER A 26 -4.04 3.38 -14.27
N ARG A 27 -2.95 3.40 -13.50
CA ARG A 27 -2.76 4.22 -12.30
C ARG A 27 -1.36 4.80 -12.28
N HIS A 28 -1.28 6.13 -12.17
CA HIS A 28 -0.01 6.80 -11.94
C HIS A 28 0.32 6.78 -10.44
N LEU A 29 1.57 6.46 -10.14
CA LEU A 29 2.14 6.43 -8.81
C LEU A 29 2.99 7.69 -8.56
N ALA A 30 2.99 8.17 -7.32
CA ALA A 30 3.92 9.20 -6.89
C ALA A 30 5.35 8.63 -6.83
N PRO A 31 6.42 9.47 -6.96
CA PRO A 31 7.81 9.00 -6.94
C PRO A 31 8.16 8.09 -5.77
N ARG A 32 7.67 8.41 -4.56
CA ARG A 32 7.94 7.61 -3.37
C ARG A 32 7.15 6.29 -3.33
N GLU A 33 5.98 6.24 -3.96
CA GLU A 33 5.20 5.01 -4.10
C GLU A 33 5.88 4.05 -5.08
N VAL A 34 6.47 4.60 -6.15
CA VAL A 34 7.31 3.87 -7.11
C VAL A 34 8.55 3.32 -6.41
N ALA A 35 9.26 4.14 -5.63
CA ALA A 35 10.42 3.69 -4.86
C ALA A 35 10.06 2.56 -3.89
N LEU A 36 8.97 2.71 -3.13
CA LEU A 36 8.46 1.67 -2.22
C LEU A 36 8.17 0.37 -2.97
N LEU A 37 7.43 0.45 -4.08
CA LEU A 37 7.06 -0.74 -4.84
C LEU A 37 8.29 -1.41 -5.47
N ALA A 38 9.22 -0.62 -6.03
CA ALA A 38 10.45 -1.13 -6.60
C ALA A 38 11.32 -1.82 -5.54
N ALA A 39 11.46 -1.24 -4.35
CA ALA A 39 12.20 -1.85 -3.24
C ALA A 39 11.57 -3.19 -2.82
N LEU A 40 10.23 -3.24 -2.68
CA LEU A 40 9.52 -4.46 -2.36
C LEU A 40 9.63 -5.55 -3.44
N LEU A 41 9.70 -5.16 -4.72
CA LEU A 41 9.84 -6.07 -5.86
C LEU A 41 11.28 -6.57 -6.07
N GLN A 42 12.28 -5.93 -5.47
CA GLN A 42 13.66 -6.42 -5.51
C GLN A 42 13.85 -7.61 -4.55
N SER A 43 13.04 -7.70 -3.49
CA SER A 43 13.06 -8.79 -2.53
C SER A 43 12.33 -10.03 -3.06
N LYS A 44 12.65 -11.20 -2.52
CA LYS A 44 12.00 -12.44 -2.96
C LYS A 44 10.52 -12.43 -2.56
N PRO A 45 9.64 -13.12 -3.32
CA PRO A 45 8.24 -13.29 -2.92
C PRO A 45 8.11 -13.82 -1.49
N GLY A 46 7.32 -13.15 -0.65
CA GLY A 46 7.12 -13.51 0.75
C GLY A 46 8.24 -13.10 1.71
N GLU A 47 9.35 -12.56 1.21
CA GLU A 47 10.44 -12.01 2.02
C GLU A 47 10.03 -10.71 2.69
N VAL A 48 10.43 -10.54 3.95
CA VAL A 48 10.12 -9.33 4.72
C VAL A 48 11.23 -8.33 4.52
N VAL A 49 10.88 -7.20 3.93
CA VAL A 49 11.75 -6.02 3.84
C VAL A 49 11.57 -5.21 5.11
N SER A 50 12.67 -4.92 5.79
CA SER A 50 12.62 -4.20 7.05
C SER A 50 12.16 -2.76 6.85
N ARG A 51 11.65 -2.16 7.92
CA ARG A 51 11.26 -0.74 7.88
C ARG A 51 12.45 0.15 7.50
N ASN A 52 13.63 -0.11 8.05
CA ASN A 52 14.82 0.70 7.81
C ASN A 52 15.28 0.61 6.36
N GLU A 53 15.30 -0.59 5.77
CA GLU A 53 15.63 -0.76 4.35
C GLU A 53 14.65 -0.02 3.43
N LEU A 54 13.36 -0.01 3.77
CA LEU A 54 12.37 0.74 3.00
C LEU A 54 12.50 2.25 3.18
N LEU A 55 12.82 2.71 4.39
CA LEU A 55 13.05 4.13 4.65
C LEU A 55 14.28 4.62 3.87
N ASP A 56 15.38 3.86 3.93
CA ASP A 56 16.62 4.14 3.19
C ASP A 56 16.38 4.14 1.67
N ALA A 57 15.65 3.15 1.13
CA ALA A 57 15.36 3.09 -0.29
C ALA A 57 14.48 4.25 -0.82
N ILE A 58 13.63 4.84 0.03
CA ILE A 58 12.69 5.90 -0.38
C ILE A 58 13.24 7.30 -0.11
N TRP A 59 13.99 7.49 0.97
CA TRP A 59 14.46 8.80 1.44
C TRP A 59 15.99 8.94 1.52
N GLY A 60 16.75 7.86 1.41
CA GLY A 60 18.20 7.85 1.61
C GLY A 60 18.58 8.36 3.00
N ASP A 61 19.58 9.24 3.06
CA ASP A 61 20.09 9.86 4.29
C ASP A 61 19.17 10.93 4.91
N GLY A 62 17.95 11.11 4.40
CA GLY A 62 17.01 12.13 4.90
C GLY A 62 16.34 11.75 6.22
N GLU A 63 16.24 12.70 7.16
CA GLU A 63 15.42 12.52 8.36
C GLU A 63 13.94 12.40 7.99
N VAL A 64 13.31 11.29 8.37
CA VAL A 64 11.90 11.01 8.08
C VAL A 64 11.22 10.38 9.28
N CYS A 65 9.97 10.79 9.52
CA CYS A 65 9.12 10.16 10.54
C CYS A 65 8.67 8.77 10.07
N GLU A 66 8.72 7.77 10.95
CA GLU A 66 8.26 6.40 10.66
C GLU A 66 6.82 6.35 10.12
N ASP A 67 5.96 7.28 10.52
CA ASP A 67 4.58 7.39 10.06
C ASP A 67 4.46 7.63 8.55
N ALA A 68 5.47 8.27 7.94
CA ALA A 68 5.48 8.57 6.52
C ALA A 68 5.46 7.29 5.67
N LEU A 69 6.17 6.24 6.09
CA LEU A 69 6.15 4.95 5.40
C LEU A 69 4.75 4.33 5.44
N THR A 70 4.08 4.37 6.58
CA THR A 70 2.72 3.85 6.74
C THR A 70 1.72 4.57 5.82
N VAL A 71 1.87 5.89 5.64
CA VAL A 71 1.05 6.66 4.70
C VAL A 71 1.27 6.21 3.27
N ILE A 72 2.52 6.04 2.83
CA ILE A 72 2.84 5.64 1.46
C ILE A 72 2.35 4.21 1.19
N VAL A 73 2.57 3.28 2.11
CA VAL A 73 2.02 1.91 2.02
C VAL A 73 0.50 1.95 1.87
N SER A 74 -0.17 2.81 2.64
CA SER A 74 -1.62 2.96 2.58
C SER A 74 -2.12 3.55 1.26
N ARG A 75 -1.34 4.42 0.60
CA ARG A 75 -1.66 4.92 -0.74
C ARG A 75 -1.45 3.85 -1.79
N LEU A 76 -0.30 3.16 -1.74
CA LEU A 76 0.04 2.09 -2.67
C LEU A 76 -0.99 0.95 -2.64
N ARG A 77 -1.47 0.55 -1.45
CA ARG A 77 -2.59 -0.41 -1.31
C ARG A 77 -3.85 0.06 -2.04
N ARG A 78 -4.23 1.33 -1.91
CA ARG A 78 -5.40 1.87 -2.64
C ARG A 78 -5.23 1.84 -4.15
N HIS A 79 -4.02 1.98 -4.67
CA HIS A 79 -3.77 1.82 -6.11
C HIS A 79 -4.08 0.39 -6.55
N PHE A 80 -3.63 -0.61 -5.79
CA PHE A 80 -3.93 -2.02 -6.07
C PHE A 80 -5.42 -2.35 -5.95
N ASP A 81 -6.10 -1.86 -4.91
CA ASP A 81 -7.55 -2.03 -4.76
C ASP A 81 -8.30 -1.46 -5.98
N ARG A 82 -7.88 -0.28 -6.44
CA ARG A 82 -8.46 0.39 -7.61
C ARG A 82 -8.13 -0.29 -8.95
N LEU A 83 -7.10 -1.14 -8.99
CA LEU A 83 -6.78 -2.04 -10.10
C LEU A 83 -7.56 -3.37 -10.01
N GLY A 84 -8.47 -3.51 -9.03
CA GLY A 84 -9.31 -4.69 -8.85
C GLY A 84 -8.58 -5.88 -8.23
N ILE A 85 -7.54 -5.62 -7.43
CA ILE A 85 -6.85 -6.66 -6.67
C ILE A 85 -7.53 -6.72 -5.30
N ASP A 86 -8.34 -7.76 -5.08
CA ASP A 86 -9.16 -7.90 -3.87
C ASP A 86 -8.38 -8.47 -2.67
N GLU A 87 -7.13 -8.90 -2.89
CA GLU A 87 -6.26 -9.52 -1.89
C GLU A 87 -5.15 -8.56 -1.46
N PRO A 88 -4.76 -8.54 -0.17
CA PRO A 88 -3.76 -7.61 0.34
C PRO A 88 -2.37 -7.96 -0.21
N LEU A 89 -1.98 -7.31 -1.32
CA LEU A 89 -0.68 -7.55 -1.97
C LEU A 89 0.51 -7.13 -1.09
N ILE A 90 0.34 -6.08 -0.28
CA ILE A 90 1.36 -5.63 0.68
C ILE A 90 0.88 -5.95 2.09
N GLU A 91 1.60 -6.83 2.77
CA GLU A 91 1.33 -7.20 4.15
C GLU A 91 2.28 -6.48 5.11
N THR A 92 1.75 -6.10 6.27
CA THR A 92 2.53 -5.55 7.37
C THR A 92 2.90 -6.68 8.30
N VAL A 93 4.20 -6.87 8.54
CA VAL A 93 4.73 -7.83 9.52
C VAL A 93 5.09 -7.05 10.78
N PRO A 94 4.29 -7.16 11.86
CA PRO A 94 4.49 -6.35 13.06
C PRO A 94 5.92 -6.41 13.57
N ARG A 95 6.49 -5.24 13.89
CA ARG A 95 7.87 -5.07 14.42
C ARG A 95 9.00 -5.52 13.48
N ARG A 96 8.71 -5.94 12.24
CA ARG A 96 9.73 -6.32 11.25
C ARG A 96 9.72 -5.40 10.04
N GLY A 97 8.56 -5.21 9.41
CA GLY A 97 8.45 -4.39 8.20
C GLY A 97 7.30 -4.80 7.31
N TYR A 98 7.55 -4.90 6.01
CA TYR A 98 6.53 -5.17 5.00
C TYR A 98 6.99 -6.26 4.04
N ARG A 99 6.03 -6.96 3.44
CA ARG A 99 6.32 -7.96 2.41
C ARG A 99 5.29 -7.92 1.31
N LEU A 100 5.67 -8.39 0.13
CA LEU A 100 4.70 -8.74 -0.91
C LEU A 100 4.13 -10.12 -0.60
N ALA A 101 2.82 -10.17 -0.40
CA ALA A 101 2.11 -11.42 -0.24
C ALA A 101 2.15 -12.20 -1.55
N ASP A 102 2.69 -13.40 -1.50
CA ASP A 102 2.42 -14.36 -2.58
C ASP A 102 1.04 -14.96 -2.33
N CYS A 103 0.15 -14.91 -3.34
CA CYS A 103 -1.21 -15.41 -3.23
C CYS A 103 -1.29 -16.95 -3.13
N GLY A 104 -0.16 -17.63 -2.86
CA GLY A 104 -0.07 -19.05 -2.58
C GLY A 104 0.58 -19.38 -1.23
N SER A 105 0.92 -18.41 -0.37
CA SER A 105 1.59 -18.71 0.91
C SER A 105 0.57 -19.02 2.02
N PRO A 106 0.57 -20.24 2.61
CA PRO A 106 -0.45 -20.68 3.57
C PRO A 106 -0.40 -19.96 4.94
N LEU A 107 0.48 -18.98 5.14
CA LEU A 107 0.50 -18.16 6.36
C LEU A 107 -0.65 -17.13 6.42
N GLY A 108 -1.47 -17.02 5.37
CA GLY A 108 -2.76 -16.31 5.37
C GLY A 108 -3.97 -17.17 5.81
N GLY A 109 -3.75 -18.45 6.16
CA GLY A 109 -4.76 -19.50 6.32
C GLY A 109 -5.83 -19.33 7.42
N LEU A 110 -5.92 -18.17 8.09
CA LEU A 110 -7.06 -17.84 8.95
C LEU A 110 -8.14 -17.00 8.25
N ARG A 111 -8.02 -16.73 6.94
CA ARG A 111 -8.99 -15.93 6.16
C ARG A 111 -9.77 -16.69 5.09
N GLU A 112 -9.42 -17.94 4.78
CA GLU A 112 -10.09 -18.72 3.72
C GLU A 112 -11.48 -19.28 4.11
N ALA A 113 -11.86 -19.27 5.39
CA ALA A 113 -13.17 -19.75 5.83
C ALA A 113 -14.34 -18.77 5.58
N ARG A 114 -14.11 -17.64 4.89
CA ARG A 114 -15.17 -16.63 4.62
C ARG A 114 -15.17 -16.13 3.18
N ARG A 115 -14.98 -17.03 2.21
CA ARG A 115 -15.20 -16.75 0.80
C ARG A 115 -16.41 -17.54 0.29
N ASP A 116 -17.60 -17.15 0.75
CA ASP A 116 -18.84 -17.41 0.03
C ASP A 116 -19.71 -16.16 0.00
N GLY A 117 -20.22 -15.83 -1.20
CA GLY A 117 -21.40 -15.00 -1.36
C GLY A 117 -21.26 -13.47 -1.31
N ARG A 118 -20.37 -12.84 -2.09
CA ARG A 118 -20.67 -11.45 -2.53
C ARG A 118 -20.08 -11.11 -3.90
N ARG A 119 -20.66 -11.76 -4.92
CA ARG A 119 -20.75 -11.19 -6.27
C ARG A 119 -21.42 -9.82 -6.20
N GLY A 120 -20.76 -8.85 -6.83
CA GLY A 120 -21.29 -7.64 -7.42
C GLY A 120 -22.40 -6.90 -6.68
N ARG A 121 -22.07 -5.75 -6.10
CA ARG A 121 -22.88 -4.51 -6.17
C ARG A 121 -22.26 -3.40 -5.30
N ASN A 122 -22.04 -2.25 -5.95
CA ASN A 122 -21.96 -0.90 -5.37
C ASN A 122 -20.59 -0.41 -4.86
N VAL A 123 -19.72 0.06 -5.76
CA VAL A 123 -18.69 1.07 -5.41
C VAL A 123 -19.33 2.45 -5.53
N GLY A 124 -20.10 2.80 -4.51
CA GLY A 124 -20.76 4.09 -4.43
C GLY A 124 -21.47 4.22 -3.09
N LEU A 125 -20.71 4.35 -1.99
CA LEU A 125 -21.18 5.05 -0.77
C LEU A 125 -20.17 5.14 0.39
N ALA A 126 -19.02 4.48 0.35
CA ALA A 126 -18.17 4.36 1.56
C ALA A 126 -17.17 5.53 1.75
N ALA A 127 -17.56 6.76 1.41
CA ALA A 127 -16.73 7.97 1.57
C ALA A 127 -17.06 8.78 2.84
N LEU A 128 -17.79 8.24 3.82
CA LEU A 128 -18.34 9.05 4.92
C LEU A 128 -17.78 8.80 6.33
N LEU A 129 -16.75 7.96 6.53
CA LEU A 129 -16.35 7.60 7.90
C LEU A 129 -14.86 7.77 8.25
N VAL A 130 -14.14 8.67 7.58
CA VAL A 130 -12.79 9.08 8.02
C VAL A 130 -12.66 10.60 8.06
N SER A 131 -13.63 11.27 8.68
CA SER A 131 -13.56 12.70 9.01
C SER A 131 -13.25 12.96 10.50
N PHE A 132 -13.06 11.92 11.31
CA PHE A 132 -12.91 12.07 12.78
C PHE A 132 -11.48 12.33 13.28
N LEU A 133 -10.47 12.34 12.39
CA LEU A 133 -9.13 12.85 12.72
C LEU A 133 -9.01 14.38 12.52
N ALA A 134 -10.14 15.10 12.47
CA ALA A 134 -10.18 16.56 12.62
C ALA A 134 -10.18 17.00 14.09
N LEU A 135 -10.16 16.08 15.06
CA LEU A 135 -10.15 16.41 16.49
C LEU A 135 -8.77 16.86 17.03
N GLY A 136 -7.70 16.69 16.26
CA GLY A 136 -6.34 17.08 16.70
C GLY A 136 -5.97 18.53 16.43
N VAL A 137 -6.59 19.20 15.44
CA VAL A 137 -6.15 20.53 14.99
C VAL A 137 -7.03 21.66 15.53
N SER A 138 -8.29 21.38 15.91
CA SER A 138 -9.16 22.41 16.51
C SER A 138 -8.77 22.82 17.94
N CYS A 139 -8.03 22.00 18.68
CA CYS A 139 -7.57 22.37 20.03
C CYS A 139 -6.44 23.41 19.97
N LEU A 140 -5.56 23.34 18.96
CA LEU A 140 -4.45 24.29 18.80
C LEU A 140 -4.90 25.64 18.24
N ALA A 141 -5.96 25.66 17.42
CA ALA A 141 -6.52 26.90 16.86
C ALA A 141 -7.25 27.76 17.92
N LEU A 142 -7.87 27.17 18.93
CA LEU A 142 -8.54 27.94 19.99
C LEU A 142 -7.57 28.51 21.05
N LEU A 143 -6.40 27.90 21.25
CA LEU A 143 -5.40 28.40 22.20
C LEU A 143 -4.50 29.49 21.62
N LEU A 144 -4.32 29.54 20.29
CA LEU A 144 -3.68 30.67 19.58
C LEU A 144 -4.65 31.81 19.25
N ALA A 145 -5.93 31.63 19.57
CA ALA A 145 -6.89 32.71 19.76
C ALA A 145 -7.01 33.06 21.27
N PHE A 146 -5.93 33.05 22.05
CA PHE A 146 -5.13 34.28 22.22
C PHE A 146 -5.86 35.51 21.62
N GLY A 147 -6.24 36.48 22.42
CA GLY A 147 -5.40 37.06 23.45
C GLY A 147 -4.93 38.43 22.98
#